data_AF-A0A6J4JFM9-F1
#
_entry.id   AF-A0A6J4JFM9-F1
#
_cell.length_a   1.000
_cell.length_b   1.000
_cell.length_c   1.000
_cell.angle_alpha   90.00
_cell.angle_beta   90.00
_cell.angle_gamma   90.00
#
_symmetry.space_group_name_H-M   'P 1'
#
loop_
_entity.id
_entity.type
_entity.pdbx_description
1 polymer ?
#
loop_
_entity_poly.entity_id
_entity_poly.type
_entity_poly.pdbx_seq_one_letter_code
_entity_poly.pdbx_strand_id
1 'polypeptide(L)'
;MDHDEDRSLKPMVEVNCTEAVHVLYHFLDGELTPERKLLIEYHLDSCHPCLEAFEFEVELRDLIKHRCREQVPDELRLRIKELLASEASDPGTKPAGGTFPPA
;
A
#
# COMPACT_ATOMS: atom_id res chain seq x y z
N MET A 1 -16.72 22.74 11.40
CA MET A 1 -15.38 22.75 11.99
C MET A 1 -15.54 22.11 13.34
N ASP A 2 -15.30 20.80 13.42
CA ASP A 2 -14.81 20.11 14.60
C ASP A 2 -14.01 18.94 14.02
N HIS A 3 -12.69 19.16 14.00
CA HIS A 3 -11.69 18.13 13.82
C HIS A 3 -11.68 17.34 15.12
N ASP A 4 -12.21 16.13 15.12
CA ASP A 4 -11.90 15.17 16.19
C ASP A 4 -11.33 13.90 15.56
N GLU A 5 -10.02 14.01 15.33
CA GLU A 5 -9.11 12.87 15.26
C GLU A 5 -9.22 12.04 16.54
N ASP A 6 -10.07 11.03 16.54
CA ASP A 6 -9.97 9.92 17.48
C ASP A 6 -10.10 8.56 16.77
N ARG A 7 -9.28 8.40 15.72
CA ARG A 7 -9.13 7.16 14.94
C ARG A 7 -7.85 6.42 15.35
N SER A 8 -7.47 6.45 16.63
CA SER A 8 -6.15 5.93 17.04
C SER A 8 -6.11 5.08 18.31
N LEU A 9 -7.21 4.85 19.02
CA LEU A 9 -7.17 3.99 20.22
C LEU A 9 -8.36 3.02 20.26
N LYS A 10 -8.51 2.16 19.25
CA LYS A 10 -9.25 0.91 19.45
C LYS A 10 -8.37 -0.03 20.30
N PRO A 11 -8.91 -0.60 21.38
CA PRO A 11 -8.13 -1.37 22.36
C PRO A 11 -7.52 -2.62 21.73
N MET A 12 -6.49 -3.17 22.39
CA MET A 12 -5.73 -4.39 22.07
C MET A 12 -6.56 -5.70 22.00
N VAL A 13 -7.85 -5.63 21.69
CA VAL A 13 -8.77 -6.75 21.80
C VAL A 13 -9.41 -7.00 20.44
N GLU A 14 -8.97 -8.10 19.83
CA GLU A 14 -9.61 -8.85 18.75
C GLU A 14 -9.96 -8.08 17.48
N VAL A 15 -9.10 -8.25 16.47
CA VAL A 15 -9.54 -8.07 15.08
C VAL A 15 -10.60 -9.13 14.82
N ASN A 16 -11.85 -8.71 14.61
CA ASN A 16 -12.91 -9.63 14.17
C ASN A 16 -12.78 -9.91 12.67
N CYS A 17 -13.37 -10.99 12.17
CA CYS A 17 -13.21 -11.39 10.76
C CYS A 17 -13.62 -10.30 9.75
N THR A 18 -14.63 -9.48 10.07
CA THR A 18 -15.05 -8.38 9.20
C THR A 18 -13.99 -7.27 9.13
N GLU A 19 -13.43 -6.90 10.27
CA GLU A 19 -12.34 -5.93 10.36
C GLU A 19 -11.03 -6.50 9.77
N ALA A 20 -10.80 -7.81 9.92
CA ALA A 20 -9.64 -8.50 9.36
C ALA A 20 -9.56 -8.30 7.85
N VAL A 21 -10.67 -8.45 7.13
CA VAL A 21 -10.73 -8.23 5.67
C VAL A 21 -10.37 -6.79 5.30
N HIS A 22 -10.84 -5.79 6.05
CA HIS A 22 -10.47 -4.39 5.77
C HIS A 22 -8.99 -4.12 6.06
N VAL A 23 -8.46 -4.67 7.16
CA VAL A 23 -7.06 -4.53 7.55
C VAL A 23 -6.14 -5.33 6.60
N LEU A 24 -6.66 -6.39 5.98
CA LEU A 24 -5.93 -7.27 5.06
C LEU A 24 -5.34 -6.52 3.87
N TYR A 25 -6.10 -5.61 3.25
CA TYR A 25 -5.60 -4.84 2.11
C TYR A 25 -4.45 -3.91 2.51
N HIS A 26 -4.58 -3.22 3.64
CA HIS A 26 -3.49 -2.40 4.18
C HIS A 26 -2.26 -3.23 4.58
N PHE A 27 -2.48 -4.45 5.11
CA PHE A 27 -1.41 -5.39 5.41
C PHE A 27 -0.67 -5.81 4.12
N LEU A 28 -1.43 -6.15 3.08
CA LEU A 28 -0.94 -6.53 1.75
C LEU A 28 -0.18 -5.39 1.05
N ASP A 29 -0.57 -4.14 1.27
CA ASP A 29 0.09 -2.95 0.72
C ASP A 29 1.27 -2.47 1.58
N GLY A 30 1.47 -3.03 2.78
CA GLY A 30 2.56 -2.66 3.68
C GLY A 30 2.32 -1.34 4.43
N GLU A 31 1.06 -0.90 4.51
CA GLU A 31 0.65 0.38 5.11
C GLU A 31 0.29 0.28 6.60
N LEU A 32 0.50 -0.89 7.22
CA LEU A 32 0.21 -1.10 8.64
C LEU A 32 1.38 -0.71 9.54
N THR A 33 1.04 -0.19 10.73
CA THR A 33 2.02 -0.04 11.81
C THR A 33 2.44 -1.43 12.32
N PRO A 34 3.65 -1.56 12.92
CA PRO A 34 4.13 -2.83 13.43
C PRO A 34 3.17 -3.51 14.41
N GLU A 35 2.48 -2.74 15.23
CA GLU A 35 1.51 -3.26 16.21
C GLU A 35 0.29 -3.86 15.53
N ARG A 36 -0.25 -3.17 14.52
CA ARG A 36 -1.42 -3.65 13.76
C ARG A 36 -1.09 -4.85 12.90
N LYS A 37 0.15 -4.93 12.41
CA LYS A 37 0.68 -6.08 11.69
C LYS A 37 0.65 -7.35 12.56
N LEU A 38 1.14 -7.28 13.81
CA LEU A 38 1.11 -8.41 14.73
C LEU A 38 -0.32 -8.88 15.04
N LEU A 39 -1.26 -7.94 15.16
CA LEU A 39 -2.67 -8.27 15.45
C LEU A 39 -3.34 -9.03 14.30
N ILE A 40 -3.13 -8.61 13.05
CA ILE A 40 -3.69 -9.33 11.90
C ILE A 40 -3.00 -10.67 11.68
N GLU A 41 -1.68 -10.77 11.89
CA GLU A 41 -0.95 -12.05 11.84
C GLU A 41 -1.53 -13.06 12.86
N TYR A 42 -1.75 -12.64 14.11
CA TYR A 42 -2.39 -13.48 15.12
C TYR A 42 -3.81 -13.92 14.73
N HIS A 43 -4.59 -13.03 14.10
CA HIS A 43 -5.92 -13.38 13.60
C HIS A 43 -5.86 -14.42 12.48
N LEU A 44 -4.94 -14.26 11.52
CA LEU A 44 -4.77 -15.21 10.42
C LEU A 44 -4.32 -16.59 10.94
N ASP A 45 -3.45 -16.63 11.96
CA ASP A 45 -3.02 -17.88 12.59
C ASP A 45 -4.15 -18.62 13.33
N SER A 46 -5.14 -17.90 13.84
CA SER A 46 -6.26 -18.46 14.62
C SER A 46 -7.55 -18.66 13.81
N CYS A 47 -7.66 -18.05 12.63
CA CYS A 47 -8.87 -18.00 11.82
C CYS A 47 -8.62 -18.50 10.39
N HIS A 48 -8.79 -19.81 10.18
CA HIS A 48 -8.65 -20.46 8.87
C HIS A 48 -9.42 -19.77 7.72
N PRO A 49 -10.69 -19.33 7.85
CA PRO A 49 -11.37 -18.69 6.72
C PRO A 49 -10.75 -17.34 6.33
N CYS A 50 -10.15 -16.61 7.29
CA CYS A 50 -9.44 -15.38 6.96
C CYS A 50 -8.06 -15.66 6.35
N LEU A 51 -7.40 -16.74 6.78
CA LEU A 51 -6.16 -17.21 6.15
C LEU A 51 -6.38 -17.61 4.69
N GLU A 52 -7.43 -18.39 4.39
CA GLU A 52 -7.76 -18.78 3.02
C GLU A 52 -8.06 -17.56 2.13
N ALA A 53 -8.77 -16.57 2.66
CA ALA A 53 -9.00 -15.30 1.96
C ALA A 53 -7.69 -14.54 1.71
N PHE A 54 -6.78 -14.52 2.67
CA PHE A 54 -5.45 -13.92 2.51
C PHE A 54 -4.62 -14.60 1.42
N GLU A 55 -4.54 -15.93 1.45
CA GLU A 55 -3.80 -16.72 0.47
C GLU A 55 -4.34 -16.45 -0.95
N PHE A 56 -5.66 -16.45 -1.12
CA PHE A 56 -6.29 -16.11 -2.38
C PHE A 56 -5.90 -14.71 -2.88
N GLU A 57 -5.94 -13.69 -2.00
CA GLU A 57 -5.58 -12.33 -2.38
C GLU A 57 -4.10 -12.18 -2.75
N VAL A 58 -3.20 -12.90 -2.08
CA VAL A 58 -1.78 -12.95 -2.44
C VAL A 58 -1.60 -13.55 -3.84
N GLU A 59 -2.22 -14.70 -4.09
CA GLU A 59 -2.16 -15.37 -5.40
C GLU A 59 -2.76 -14.50 -6.51
N LEU A 60 -3.89 -13.84 -6.24
CA LEU A 60 -4.53 -12.92 -7.18
C LEU A 60 -3.62 -11.73 -7.52
N ARG A 61 -3.05 -11.08 -6.50
CA ARG A 61 -2.12 -9.94 -6.71
C ARG A 61 -0.90 -10.38 -7.50
N ASP A 62 -0.36 -11.56 -7.23
CA ASP A 62 0.76 -12.09 -7.99
C ASP A 62 0.38 -12.43 -9.43
N LEU A 63 -0.80 -13.01 -9.67
CA LEU A 63 -1.31 -13.25 -11.02
C LEU A 63 -1.43 -11.94 -11.80
N ILE A 64 -2.01 -10.89 -11.21
CA ILE A 64 -2.14 -9.56 -11.81
C ILE A 64 -0.75 -9.00 -12.14
N LYS A 65 0.19 -9.04 -11.18
CA LYS A 65 1.57 -8.59 -11.38
C LYS A 65 2.29 -9.32 -12.51
N HIS A 66 1.92 -10.56 -12.84
CA HIS A 66 2.53 -11.32 -13.93
C HIS A 66 1.84 -11.09 -15.27
N ARG A 67 0.51 -10.96 -15.29
CA ARG A 67 -0.29 -10.85 -16.52
C ARG A 67 -0.43 -9.42 -17.01
N CYS A 68 -0.46 -8.44 -16.12
CA CYS A 68 -0.62 -7.02 -16.43
C CYS A 68 0.72 -6.27 -16.39
N ARG A 69 1.80 -6.88 -16.92
CA ARG A 69 3.06 -6.18 -17.11
C ARG A 69 3.06 -5.49 -18.46
N GLU A 70 2.95 -4.18 -18.45
CA GLU A 70 3.17 -3.35 -19.63
C GLU A 70 4.60 -2.81 -19.65
N GLN A 71 5.19 -2.72 -20.83
CA GLN A 71 6.47 -2.03 -20.99
C GLN A 71 6.27 -0.55 -20.71
N VAL A 72 7.01 -0.03 -19.72
CA VAL A 72 7.02 1.41 -19.43
C VAL A 72 7.58 2.15 -20.65
N PRO A 73 6.86 3.12 -21.23
CA PRO A 73 7.34 3.89 -22.37
C PRO A 73 8.69 4.55 -22.10
N ASP A 74 9.59 4.52 -23.09
CA ASP A 74 10.95 5.05 -22.95
C ASP A 74 10.98 6.53 -22.60
N GLU A 75 10.02 7.30 -23.12
CA GLU A 75 9.87 8.73 -22.81
C GLU A 75 9.62 8.97 -21.31
N LEU A 76 8.75 8.17 -20.69
CA LEU A 76 8.50 8.26 -19.25
C LEU A 76 9.75 7.86 -18.45
N ARG A 77 10.48 6.83 -18.89
CA ARG A 77 11.74 6.42 -18.24
C ARG A 77 12.80 7.51 -18.32
N LEU A 78 12.93 8.18 -19.48
CA LEU A 78 13.89 9.26 -19.68
C LEU A 78 13.59 10.45 -18.77
N ARG A 79 12.32 10.87 -18.72
CA ARG A 79 11.89 11.98 -17.87
C ARG A 79 12.11 11.72 -16.38
N ILE A 80 11.84 10.49 -15.92
CA ILE A 80 12.12 10.09 -14.53
C ILE A 80 13.62 10.18 -14.23
N LYS A 81 14.49 9.73 -15.14
CA LYS A 81 15.95 9.82 -14.97
C LYS A 81 16.42 11.27 -14.89
N GLU A 82 15.89 12.14 -15.73
CA GLU A 82 16.22 13.57 -15.72
C GLU A 82 15.82 14.24 -14.40
N LEU A 83 14.60 13.98 -13.90
CA LEU A 83 14.13 14.50 -12.61
C LEU A 83 15.00 14.02 -11.44
N LEU A 84 15.36 12.73 -11.42
CA LEU A 84 16.24 12.20 -10.39
C LEU A 84 17.65 12.81 -10.46
N ALA A 85 18.17 13.07 -11.66
CA ALA A 85 19.47 13.71 -11.84
C ALA A 85 19.46 15.19 -11.41
N SER A 86 18.36 15.92 -11.66
CA SER A 86 18.23 17.31 -11.20
C SER A 86 18.13 17.44 -9.69
N GLU A 87 17.39 16.54 -9.02
CA GLU A 87 17.30 16.50 -7.55
C GLU A 87 18.65 16.14 -6.91
N ALA A 88 19.40 15.22 -7.53
CA ALA A 88 20.72 14.84 -7.03
C ALA A 88 21.78 15.96 -7.13
N SER A 89 21.55 16.97 -7.98
CA SER A 89 22.50 18.07 -8.22
C SER A 89 22.19 19.35 -7.44
N ASP A 90 21.04 19.45 -6.75
CA ASP A 90 20.60 20.70 -6.12
C ASP A 90 19.90 20.43 -4.76
N PRO A 91 20.56 20.69 -3.60
CA PRO A 91 20.03 20.33 -2.29
C PRO A 91 18.86 21.22 -1.78
N GLY A 92 18.05 21.84 -2.66
CA GLY A 92 17.10 22.86 -2.22
C GLY A 92 15.88 23.18 -3.08
N THR A 93 15.57 22.42 -4.14
CA THR A 93 14.46 22.79 -5.04
C THR A 93 13.22 21.93 -4.80
N LYS A 94 12.10 22.57 -4.41
CA LYS A 94 10.80 21.89 -4.21
C LYS A 94 10.26 21.34 -5.54
N PRO A 95 9.63 20.15 -5.57
CA PRO A 95 9.09 19.59 -6.80
C PRO A 95 7.89 20.41 -7.27
N ALA A 96 8.01 21.05 -8.42
CA ALA A 96 6.87 21.63 -9.13
C ALA A 96 6.01 20.47 -9.67
N GLY A 97 4.78 20.36 -9.17
CA GLY A 97 3.83 19.29 -9.48
C GLY A 97 3.70 19.03 -10.98
N GLY A 98 3.89 17.76 -11.37
CA GLY A 98 3.74 17.32 -12.74
C GLY A 98 2.29 17.43 -13.20
N THR A 99 2.00 18.37 -14.09
CA THR A 99 0.79 18.34 -14.91
C THR A 99 1.00 17.30 -16.01
N PHE A 100 0.23 16.21 -15.93
CA PHE A 100 0.11 15.22 -16.98
C PHE A 100 -0.81 15.78 -18.09
N PRO A 101 -0.35 15.95 -19.34
CA PRO A 101 -1.25 16.21 -20.44
C PRO A 101 -2.06 14.95 -20.77
N PRO A 102 -3.32 15.06 -21.22
CA PRO A 102 -4.09 13.91 -21.67
C PRO A 102 -3.50 13.34 -22.98
N ALA A 103 -3.62 12.01 -23.11
CA ALA A 103 -3.17 11.21 -24.25
C ALA A 103 -3.82 11.59 -25.59
#